data_AF-A0A816IAW2-F1
#
_entry.id   AF-A0A816IAW2-F1
#
_cell.length_a   1.000
_cell.length_b   1.000
_cell.length_c   1.000
_cell.angle_alpha   90.00
_cell.angle_beta   90.00
_cell.angle_gamma   90.00
#
_symmetry.space_group_name_H-M   'P 1'
#
loop_
_entity.id
_entity.type
_entity.pdbx_description
1 polymer ?
#
loop_
_entity_poly.entity_id
_entity_poly.type
_entity_poly.pdbx_seq_one_letter_code
_entity_poly.pdbx_strand_id
1 'polypeptide(L)'
;MWPEGDPTNMFMQSILYWQYKTMQMMYQTIYKALVEAELDGQYEPQDYLNFFCLGTREASDETVSKYSSRNQPKKIAKPNAAQVQALKSRRFMIYVHSKGMVVDDEFVLIGSANINKRSLEGTRDTEIAMGGYQLHHSWAKKGSRPRGQIYGYRMSLWAEHLGFLEQGFEEPENMECVRRVRHLSELNWRQYAAEEVTVMTSHLLKYPVQIDRTGKVSSLPGCKTFPDVGGKIIGHVLWAGTKPRHLEVTL
;
A
#
# COMPACT_ATOMS: atom_id res chain seq x y z
N MET A 1 4.93 0.25 2.95
CA MET A 1 5.47 -0.96 2.28
C MET A 1 5.58 -2.12 3.28
N TRP A 2 5.99 -1.85 4.53
CA TRP A 2 5.80 -2.70 5.72
C TRP A 2 5.31 -1.83 6.92
N PRO A 3 4.84 -2.42 8.04
CA PRO A 3 4.48 -1.69 9.26
C PRO A 3 5.69 -1.00 9.91
N GLU A 4 5.49 0.06 10.68
CA GLU A 4 6.59 0.77 11.35
C GLU A 4 7.44 -0.15 12.25
N GLY A 5 8.76 -0.08 12.06
CA GLY A 5 9.74 -0.90 12.76
C GLY A 5 10.79 -1.50 11.82
N ASP A 6 11.69 -2.30 12.39
CA ASP A 6 12.69 -3.05 11.64
C ASP A 6 12.02 -4.19 10.85
N PRO A 7 12.01 -4.15 9.50
CA PRO A 7 11.33 -5.13 8.67
C PRO A 7 11.94 -6.54 8.78
N THR A 8 13.16 -6.67 9.32
CA THR A 8 13.82 -7.96 9.51
C THR A 8 13.39 -8.67 10.80
N ASN A 9 12.78 -7.95 11.74
CA ASN A 9 12.44 -8.52 13.04
C ASN A 9 11.26 -9.50 12.95
N MET A 10 11.19 -10.42 13.92
CA MET A 10 10.19 -11.50 13.94
C MET A 10 8.74 -10.99 14.03
N PHE A 11 8.49 -9.91 14.78
CA PHE A 11 7.14 -9.35 14.93
C PHE A 11 6.63 -8.75 13.62
N MET A 12 7.47 -7.95 12.93
CA MET A 12 7.16 -7.36 11.63
C MET A 12 6.99 -8.43 10.56
N GLN A 13 7.87 -9.44 10.55
CA GLN A 13 7.77 -10.56 9.63
C GLN A 13 6.49 -11.39 9.85
N SER A 14 6.01 -11.49 11.09
CA SER A 14 4.73 -12.15 11.39
C SER A 14 3.53 -11.34 10.89
N ILE A 15 3.56 -10.00 11.03
CA ILE A 15 2.50 -9.13 10.49
C ILE A 15 2.44 -9.24 8.96
N LEU A 16 3.61 -9.19 8.29
CA LEU A 16 3.72 -9.34 6.83
C LEU A 16 3.23 -10.71 6.36
N TYR A 17 3.49 -11.77 7.14
CA TYR A 17 2.98 -13.10 6.82
C TYR A 17 1.45 -13.16 6.86
N TRP A 18 0.82 -12.57 7.88
CA TRP A 18 -0.64 -12.50 7.95
C TRP A 18 -1.23 -11.63 6.85
N GLN A 19 -0.59 -10.50 6.53
CA GLN A 19 -0.97 -9.69 5.37
C GLN A 19 -0.92 -10.50 4.07
N TYR A 20 0.16 -11.25 3.85
CA TYR A 20 0.30 -12.17 2.70
C TYR A 20 -0.82 -13.22 2.68
N LYS A 21 -1.12 -13.87 3.81
CA LYS A 21 -2.19 -14.88 3.88
C LYS A 21 -3.56 -14.29 3.56
N THR A 22 -3.84 -13.07 4.03
CA THR A 22 -5.07 -12.37 3.70
C THR A 22 -5.14 -12.05 2.20
N MET A 23 -4.07 -11.50 1.60
CA MET A 23 -4.00 -11.27 0.16
C MET A 23 -4.23 -12.58 -0.63
N GLN A 24 -3.58 -13.67 -0.23
CA GLN A 24 -3.69 -14.98 -0.87
C GLN A 24 -5.13 -15.50 -0.84
N MET A 25 -5.81 -15.39 0.30
CA MET A 25 -7.21 -15.77 0.43
C MET A 25 -8.10 -14.92 -0.48
N MET A 26 -7.97 -13.60 -0.45
CA MET A 26 -8.80 -12.69 -1.25
C MET A 26 -8.65 -12.94 -2.75
N TYR A 27 -7.41 -13.09 -3.24
CA TYR A 27 -7.17 -13.37 -4.65
C TYR A 27 -7.69 -14.74 -5.10
N GLN A 28 -7.58 -15.76 -4.25
CA GLN A 28 -8.19 -17.07 -4.54
C GLN A 28 -9.72 -17.02 -4.55
N THR A 29 -10.34 -16.20 -3.70
CA THR A 29 -11.79 -15.99 -3.73
C THR A 29 -12.23 -15.35 -5.04
N ILE A 30 -11.52 -14.32 -5.51
CA ILE A 30 -11.81 -13.68 -6.80
C ILE A 30 -11.62 -14.67 -7.95
N TYR A 31 -10.52 -15.41 -7.96
CA TYR A 31 -10.28 -16.42 -8.99
C TYR A 31 -11.38 -17.48 -9.04
N LYS A 32 -11.83 -18.00 -7.89
CA LYS A 32 -12.95 -18.95 -7.84
C LYS A 32 -14.22 -18.37 -8.44
N ALA A 33 -14.55 -17.12 -8.11
CA ALA A 33 -15.72 -16.43 -8.68
C ALA A 33 -15.60 -16.26 -10.20
N LEU A 34 -14.38 -15.99 -10.72
CA LEU A 34 -14.15 -15.92 -12.16
C LEU A 34 -14.36 -17.28 -12.84
N VAL A 35 -13.90 -18.38 -12.24
CA VAL A 35 -14.12 -19.73 -12.77
C VAL A 35 -15.61 -20.09 -12.75
N GLU A 36 -16.31 -19.80 -11.64
CA GLU A 36 -17.75 -20.06 -11.50
C GLU A 36 -18.59 -19.27 -12.52
N ALA A 37 -18.12 -18.10 -12.93
CA ALA A 37 -18.75 -17.27 -13.96
C ALA A 37 -18.25 -17.55 -15.38
N GLU A 38 -17.33 -18.51 -15.59
CA GLU A 38 -16.68 -18.82 -16.87
C GLU A 38 -15.91 -17.62 -17.48
N LEU A 39 -15.31 -16.79 -16.62
CA LEU A 39 -14.64 -15.54 -16.96
C LEU A 39 -13.11 -15.56 -16.73
N ASP A 40 -12.54 -16.66 -16.25
CA ASP A 40 -11.11 -16.81 -15.91
C ASP A 40 -10.16 -16.80 -17.15
N GLY A 41 -10.72 -17.03 -18.34
CA GLY A 41 -10.02 -16.83 -19.61
C GLY A 41 -9.91 -15.35 -20.04
N GLN A 42 -10.88 -14.52 -19.62
CA GLN A 42 -11.03 -13.13 -20.06
C GLN A 42 -10.47 -12.11 -19.06
N TYR A 43 -10.65 -12.37 -17.77
CA TYR A 43 -10.22 -11.48 -16.69
C TYR A 43 -9.24 -12.17 -15.74
N GLU A 44 -8.52 -11.36 -14.97
CA GLU A 44 -7.60 -11.83 -13.94
C GLU A 44 -7.93 -11.22 -12.58
N PRO A 45 -7.49 -11.81 -11.45
CA PRO A 45 -7.86 -11.28 -10.13
C PRO A 45 -7.43 -9.81 -9.88
N GLN A 46 -6.35 -9.35 -10.53
CA GLN A 46 -5.89 -7.95 -10.44
C GLN A 46 -6.73 -6.97 -11.25
N ASP A 47 -7.73 -7.42 -12.01
CA ASP A 47 -8.74 -6.57 -12.62
C ASP A 47 -9.81 -6.13 -11.59
N TYR A 48 -9.87 -6.79 -10.43
CA TYR A 48 -10.87 -6.53 -9.38
C TYR A 48 -10.25 -6.10 -8.03
N LEU A 49 -9.01 -6.51 -7.74
CA LEU A 49 -8.34 -6.18 -6.48
C LEU A 49 -6.87 -5.85 -6.70
N ASN A 50 -6.44 -4.67 -6.24
CA ASN A 50 -5.05 -4.24 -6.31
C ASN A 50 -4.55 -3.76 -4.95
N PHE A 51 -3.32 -4.14 -4.61
CA PHE A 51 -2.62 -3.65 -3.45
C PHE A 51 -1.47 -2.74 -3.87
N PHE A 52 -1.39 -1.59 -3.23
CA PHE A 52 -0.36 -0.59 -3.47
C PHE A 52 0.36 -0.25 -2.17
N CYS A 53 1.51 0.41 -2.30
CA CYS A 53 2.17 1.11 -1.21
C CYS A 53 2.76 2.42 -1.73
N LEU A 54 3.23 3.29 -0.84
CA LEU A 54 3.82 4.55 -1.23
C LEU A 54 5.34 4.55 -1.05
N GLY A 55 6.03 5.23 -1.96
CA GLY A 55 7.46 5.45 -1.89
C GLY A 55 7.88 6.71 -2.63
N THR A 56 9.05 7.23 -2.27
CA THR A 56 9.65 8.39 -2.91
C THR A 56 11.13 8.16 -3.18
N ARG A 57 11.66 8.94 -4.11
CA ARG A 57 13.07 8.99 -4.46
C ARG A 57 13.46 10.40 -4.85
N GLU A 58 14.53 10.91 -4.26
CA GLU A 58 14.96 12.29 -4.41
C GLU A 58 16.40 12.37 -4.92
N ALA A 59 16.66 13.21 -5.93
CA ALA A 59 18.02 13.48 -6.35
C ALA A 59 18.85 14.10 -5.22
N SER A 60 20.17 13.97 -5.28
CA SER A 60 21.06 14.73 -4.41
C SER A 60 21.00 16.21 -4.79
N ASP A 61 20.49 17.05 -3.91
CA ASP A 61 20.57 18.50 -4.06
C ASP A 61 21.81 19.01 -3.30
N GLU A 62 22.77 19.56 -4.04
CA GLU A 62 24.01 20.13 -3.48
C GLU A 62 23.73 21.26 -2.46
N THR A 63 22.55 21.87 -2.51
CA THR A 63 22.15 22.94 -1.57
C THR A 63 21.76 22.42 -0.19
N VAL A 64 21.18 21.21 -0.09
CA VAL A 64 20.79 20.59 1.20
C VAL A 64 22.02 20.24 2.04
N SER A 65 23.14 19.89 1.38
CA SER A 65 24.42 19.64 2.05
C SER A 65 24.94 20.86 2.83
N LYS A 66 24.51 22.08 2.52
CA LYS A 66 24.90 23.31 3.23
C LYS A 66 24.03 23.61 4.46
N TYR A 67 22.80 23.13 4.51
CA TYR A 67 21.92 23.27 5.69
C TYR A 67 22.26 22.24 6.78
N SER A 68 22.75 21.05 6.39
CA SER A 68 23.13 19.98 7.32
C SER A 68 24.38 20.30 8.16
N SER A 69 25.20 21.30 7.80
CA SER A 69 26.41 21.65 8.56
C SER A 69 26.15 22.58 9.76
N ARG A 70 25.02 23.31 9.79
CA ARG A 70 24.71 24.28 10.86
C ARG A 70 23.98 23.68 12.07
N ASN A 71 23.28 22.56 11.90
CA ASN A 71 22.48 21.90 12.94
C ASN A 71 22.85 20.41 13.11
N GLN A 72 24.14 20.05 13.09
CA GLN A 72 24.52 18.67 13.43
C GLN A 72 24.27 18.39 14.92
N PRO A 73 23.37 17.47 15.28
CA PRO A 73 23.27 17.01 16.66
C PRO A 73 24.60 16.36 17.07
N LYS A 74 25.18 16.83 18.18
CA LYS A 74 26.40 16.26 18.76
C LYS A 74 26.13 14.80 19.13
N LYS A 75 26.83 13.87 18.46
CA LYS A 75 26.73 12.39 18.49
C LYS A 75 25.64 11.79 17.59
N ILE A 76 25.88 11.77 16.28
CA ILE A 76 25.20 10.82 15.38
C ILE A 76 25.85 9.44 15.61
N ALA A 77 25.08 8.47 16.11
CA ALA A 77 25.49 7.07 16.12
C ALA A 77 25.87 6.64 14.70
N LYS A 78 26.93 5.85 14.51
CA LYS A 78 27.35 5.40 13.18
C LYS A 78 26.14 4.80 12.44
N PRO A 79 25.82 5.28 11.22
CA PRO A 79 24.65 4.80 10.50
C PRO A 79 24.79 3.30 10.24
N ASN A 80 23.70 2.56 10.43
CA ASN A 80 23.68 1.14 10.12
C ASN A 80 23.68 0.90 8.60
N ALA A 81 23.90 -0.34 8.17
CA ALA A 81 24.00 -0.68 6.75
C ALA A 81 22.75 -0.28 5.94
N ALA A 82 21.56 -0.44 6.52
CA ALA A 82 20.30 -0.07 5.88
C ALA A 82 20.19 1.45 5.66
N GLN A 83 20.61 2.25 6.65
CA GLN A 83 20.65 3.71 6.54
C GLN A 83 21.65 4.16 5.47
N VAL A 84 22.84 3.55 5.42
CA VAL A 84 23.84 3.83 4.38
C VAL A 84 23.29 3.52 3.00
N GLN A 85 22.61 2.38 2.86
CA GLN A 85 22.08 1.96 1.58
C GLN A 85 20.90 2.84 1.12
N ALA A 86 19.98 3.21 2.02
CA ALA A 86 18.89 4.14 1.71
C ALA A 86 19.39 5.54 1.33
N LEU A 87 20.47 6.03 1.97
CA LEU A 87 21.11 7.29 1.60
C LEU A 87 21.76 7.21 0.21
N LYS A 88 22.32 6.05 -0.15
CA LYS A 88 22.94 5.82 -1.46
C LYS A 88 21.89 5.68 -2.57
N SER A 89 20.84 4.90 -2.36
CA SER A 89 19.75 4.69 -3.33
C SER A 89 18.81 5.89 -3.41
N ARG A 90 18.85 6.76 -2.39
CA ARG A 90 18.04 7.98 -2.26
C ARG A 90 16.54 7.74 -2.27
N ARG A 91 16.12 6.54 -1.87
CA ARG A 91 14.71 6.13 -1.83
C ARG A 91 14.31 5.68 -0.44
N PHE A 92 13.05 5.90 -0.09
CA PHE A 92 12.44 5.29 1.09
C PHE A 92 10.93 5.18 0.91
N MET A 93 10.26 4.39 1.74
CA MET A 93 8.80 4.35 1.72
C MET A 93 8.22 5.67 2.24
N ILE A 94 7.10 6.10 1.67
CA ILE A 94 6.21 7.03 2.36
C ILE A 94 5.31 6.17 3.24
N TYR A 95 5.35 6.42 4.55
CA TYR A 95 4.64 5.58 5.49
C TYR A 95 3.14 5.86 5.47
N VAL A 96 2.35 4.87 5.06
CA VAL A 96 0.89 4.96 5.04
C VAL A 96 0.37 4.68 6.45
N HIS A 97 0.13 5.75 7.22
CA HIS A 97 -0.49 5.67 8.53
C HIS A 97 -2.01 5.90 8.50
N SER A 98 -2.59 6.16 7.33
CA SER A 98 -4.02 6.39 7.15
C SER A 98 -4.86 5.19 7.58
N LYS A 99 -6.01 5.45 8.22
CA LYS A 99 -7.08 4.47 8.42
C LYS A 99 -8.39 5.09 7.95
N GLY A 100 -8.73 4.81 6.70
CA GLY A 100 -9.94 5.33 6.09
C GLY A 100 -10.33 4.55 4.84
N MET A 101 -11.56 4.76 4.40
CA MET A 101 -12.15 4.09 3.25
C MET A 101 -13.06 5.09 2.54
N VAL A 102 -12.95 5.16 1.21
CA VAL A 102 -13.89 5.87 0.34
C VAL A 102 -14.66 4.82 -0.45
N VAL A 103 -15.98 4.96 -0.51
CA VAL A 103 -16.88 4.03 -1.21
C VAL A 103 -17.74 4.85 -2.18
N ASP A 104 -17.69 4.45 -3.46
CA ASP A 104 -18.50 4.97 -4.58
C ASP A 104 -18.48 6.50 -4.77
N ASP A 105 -17.43 7.17 -4.29
CA ASP A 105 -17.30 8.63 -4.19
C ASP A 105 -18.45 9.32 -3.40
N GLU A 106 -19.23 8.54 -2.63
CA GLU A 106 -20.41 8.96 -1.87
C GLU A 106 -20.20 8.91 -0.36
N PHE A 107 -19.52 7.87 0.14
CA PHE A 107 -19.34 7.62 1.56
C PHE A 107 -17.85 7.60 1.92
N VAL A 108 -17.52 8.16 3.09
CA VAL A 108 -16.17 8.14 3.64
C VAL A 108 -16.19 7.69 5.09
N LEU A 109 -15.26 6.80 5.43
CA LEU A 109 -14.93 6.40 6.80
C LEU A 109 -13.52 6.90 7.11
N ILE A 110 -13.34 7.58 8.24
CA ILE A 110 -12.03 8.08 8.72
C ILE A 110 -11.94 7.81 10.22
N GLY A 111 -10.82 7.26 10.68
CA GLY A 111 -10.64 6.97 12.10
C GLY A 111 -9.24 6.52 12.48
N SER A 112 -9.15 5.85 13.63
CA SER A 112 -7.91 5.28 14.16
C SER A 112 -7.77 3.78 13.90
N ALA A 113 -8.88 3.07 13.65
CA ALA A 113 -8.93 1.62 13.54
C ALA A 113 -8.21 1.07 12.29
N ASN A 114 -7.16 0.29 12.50
CA ASN A 114 -6.49 -0.44 11.41
C ASN A 114 -7.36 -1.62 10.94
N ILE A 115 -7.15 -2.12 9.71
CA ILE A 115 -7.79 -3.36 9.24
C ILE A 115 -7.04 -4.57 9.81
N ASN A 116 -7.21 -4.81 11.11
CA ASN A 116 -6.68 -5.98 11.80
C ASN A 116 -7.53 -6.29 13.04
N LYS A 117 -7.32 -7.48 13.62
CA LYS A 117 -8.06 -7.92 14.81
C LYS A 117 -7.86 -7.00 16.03
N ARG A 118 -6.69 -6.39 16.19
CA ARG A 118 -6.41 -5.50 17.33
C ARG A 118 -7.36 -4.30 17.37
N SER A 119 -7.60 -3.69 16.22
CA SER A 119 -8.48 -2.53 16.10
C SER A 119 -9.96 -2.91 15.92
N LEU A 120 -10.26 -4.01 15.23
CA LEU A 120 -11.65 -4.35 14.84
C LEU A 120 -12.40 -5.27 15.82
N GLU A 121 -11.72 -5.90 16.79
CA GLU A 121 -12.39 -6.82 17.74
C GLU A 121 -13.20 -6.09 18.82
N GLY A 122 -12.97 -4.78 19.03
CA GLY A 122 -13.70 -3.94 19.99
C GLY A 122 -13.37 -4.20 21.47
N THR A 123 -12.68 -5.30 21.80
CA THR A 123 -12.25 -5.66 23.16
C THR A 123 -10.74 -5.54 23.38
N ARG A 124 -10.00 -5.09 22.37
CA ARG A 124 -8.54 -4.89 22.41
C ARG A 124 -8.20 -3.40 22.50
N ASP A 125 -7.81 -2.78 21.40
CA ASP A 125 -7.50 -1.35 21.39
C ASP A 125 -8.80 -0.55 21.31
N THR A 126 -8.86 0.56 22.05
CA THR A 126 -9.97 1.52 21.94
C THR A 126 -9.76 2.35 20.67
N GLU A 127 -10.72 2.26 19.75
CA GLU A 127 -10.67 2.97 18.48
C GLU A 127 -11.86 3.91 18.33
N ILE A 128 -11.71 4.94 17.49
CA ILE A 128 -12.80 5.82 17.08
C ILE A 128 -12.77 5.99 15.56
N ALA A 129 -13.95 6.04 14.95
CA ALA A 129 -14.13 6.35 13.54
C ALA A 129 -15.41 7.14 13.31
N MET A 130 -15.37 8.05 12.35
CA MET A 130 -16.56 8.70 11.79
C MET A 130 -16.84 8.10 10.42
N GLY A 131 -18.12 7.93 10.11
CA GLY A 131 -18.63 7.60 8.77
C GLY A 131 -19.62 8.67 8.33
N GLY A 132 -19.55 9.10 7.07
CA GLY A 132 -20.42 10.16 6.56
C GLY A 132 -20.55 10.16 5.05
N TYR A 133 -21.66 10.74 4.58
CA TYR A 133 -21.97 10.95 3.18
C TYR A 133 -22.69 12.30 3.01
N GLN A 134 -22.71 12.82 1.79
CA GLN A 134 -23.41 14.08 1.49
C GLN A 134 -24.75 13.79 0.81
N LEU A 135 -25.86 14.10 1.48
CA LEU A 135 -27.23 13.80 1.02
C LEU A 135 -27.48 14.20 -0.45
N HIS A 136 -27.07 15.41 -0.84
CA HIS A 136 -27.29 15.94 -2.20
C HIS A 136 -26.25 15.47 -3.24
N HIS A 137 -25.27 14.67 -2.82
CA HIS A 137 -24.26 14.06 -3.68
C HIS A 137 -24.27 12.53 -3.50
N SER A 138 -25.45 11.95 -3.39
CA SER A 138 -25.66 10.49 -3.37
C SER A 138 -26.10 9.98 -4.73
N TRP A 139 -25.75 8.74 -5.06
CA TRP A 139 -26.25 8.05 -6.25
C TRP A 139 -27.78 8.04 -6.29
N ALA A 140 -28.42 7.72 -5.16
CA ALA A 140 -29.87 7.59 -5.04
C ALA A 140 -30.63 8.91 -5.29
N LYS A 141 -30.14 10.07 -4.82
CA LYS A 141 -30.83 11.35 -5.00
C LYS A 141 -30.46 12.07 -6.28
N LYS A 142 -29.22 11.94 -6.74
CA LYS A 142 -28.71 12.72 -7.87
C LYS A 142 -28.98 12.06 -9.22
N GLY A 143 -29.21 10.74 -9.26
CA GLY A 143 -29.37 9.97 -10.51
C GLY A 143 -28.14 10.02 -11.42
N SER A 144 -27.00 10.46 -10.91
CA SER A 144 -25.72 10.60 -11.59
C SER A 144 -24.60 10.51 -10.57
N ARG A 145 -23.36 10.33 -11.04
CA ARG A 145 -22.18 10.15 -10.17
C ARG A 145 -22.08 11.24 -9.09
N PRO A 146 -21.85 10.85 -7.81
CA PRO A 146 -21.43 11.75 -6.75
C PRO A 146 -20.24 12.60 -7.20
N ARG A 147 -20.37 13.93 -7.08
CA ARG A 147 -19.29 14.89 -7.37
C ARG A 147 -19.19 15.90 -6.24
N GLY A 148 -19.26 15.39 -5.01
CA GLY A 148 -19.17 16.17 -3.79
C GLY A 148 -17.74 16.30 -3.27
N GLN A 149 -17.61 16.61 -1.98
CA GLN A 149 -16.35 16.68 -1.26
C GLN A 149 -15.62 15.33 -1.21
N ILE A 150 -16.36 14.21 -1.15
CA ILE A 150 -15.75 12.87 -1.09
C ILE A 150 -15.07 12.51 -2.42
N TYR A 151 -15.75 12.74 -3.55
CA TYR A 151 -15.14 12.70 -4.89
C TYR A 151 -13.87 13.58 -4.98
N GLY A 152 -13.98 14.85 -4.53
CA GLY A 152 -12.86 15.80 -4.58
C GLY A 152 -11.67 15.34 -3.73
N TYR A 153 -11.93 14.82 -2.52
CA TYR A 153 -10.94 14.25 -1.63
C TYR A 153 -10.22 13.06 -2.26
N ARG A 154 -10.98 12.13 -2.85
CA ARG A 154 -10.42 10.94 -3.52
C ARG A 154 -9.60 11.32 -4.77
N MET A 155 -10.06 12.27 -5.60
CA MET A 155 -9.26 12.83 -6.69
C MET A 155 -7.98 13.50 -6.17
N SER A 156 -8.05 14.26 -5.07
CA SER A 156 -6.86 14.93 -4.50
C SER A 156 -5.81 13.92 -4.02
N LEU A 157 -6.22 12.83 -3.37
CA LEU A 157 -5.32 11.74 -2.98
C LEU A 157 -4.70 11.07 -4.20
N TRP A 158 -5.48 10.86 -5.25
CA TRP A 158 -4.98 10.29 -6.50
C TRP A 158 -3.97 11.24 -7.17
N ALA A 159 -4.22 12.55 -7.18
CA ALA A 159 -3.27 13.53 -7.68
C ALA A 159 -1.94 13.49 -6.90
N GLU A 160 -2.01 13.41 -5.57
CA GLU A 160 -0.83 13.28 -4.70
C GLU A 160 -0.06 11.98 -5.00
N HIS A 161 -0.75 10.85 -5.08
CA HIS A 161 -0.09 9.55 -5.21
C HIS A 161 0.34 9.23 -6.64
N LEU A 162 -0.40 9.66 -7.65
CA LEU A 162 -0.09 9.42 -9.06
C LEU A 162 0.73 10.55 -9.68
N GLY A 163 0.77 11.73 -9.06
CA GLY A 163 1.51 12.91 -9.52
C GLY A 163 0.77 13.73 -10.58
N PHE A 164 -0.39 13.28 -11.04
CA PHE A 164 -1.24 13.95 -12.03
C PHE A 164 -2.67 13.41 -11.99
N LEU A 165 -3.57 14.05 -12.72
CA LEU A 165 -4.94 13.59 -12.94
C LEU A 165 -5.19 13.41 -14.43
N GLU A 166 -5.97 12.38 -14.78
CA GLU A 166 -6.51 12.17 -16.12
C GLU A 166 -7.98 11.80 -16.02
N GLN A 167 -8.74 12.01 -17.11
CA GLN A 167 -10.21 11.87 -17.12
C GLN A 167 -10.68 10.46 -16.72
N GLY A 168 -9.89 9.42 -17.04
CA GLY A 168 -10.22 8.04 -16.66
C GLY A 168 -10.31 7.81 -15.15
N PHE A 169 -9.64 8.63 -14.33
CA PHE A 169 -9.66 8.53 -12.87
C PHE A 169 -10.98 8.98 -12.24
N GLU A 170 -11.89 9.54 -13.04
CA GLU A 170 -13.21 9.96 -12.59
C GLU A 170 -14.21 8.80 -12.51
N GLU A 171 -13.85 7.63 -13.06
CA GLU A 171 -14.65 6.40 -13.11
C GLU A 171 -13.81 5.22 -12.58
N PRO A 172 -13.50 5.17 -11.27
CA PRO A 172 -12.60 4.17 -10.69
C PRO A 172 -13.12 2.74 -10.81
N GLU A 173 -14.42 2.54 -11.05
CA GLU A 173 -15.05 1.26 -11.34
C GLU A 173 -14.75 0.73 -12.76
N ASN A 174 -14.31 1.60 -13.67
CA ASN A 174 -14.01 1.21 -15.04
C ASN A 174 -12.73 0.37 -15.09
N MET A 175 -12.81 -0.76 -15.78
CA MET A 175 -11.70 -1.69 -15.99
C MET A 175 -10.46 -1.02 -16.59
N GLU A 176 -10.66 -0.06 -17.49
CA GLU A 176 -9.57 0.72 -18.08
C GLU A 176 -8.86 1.57 -17.02
N CYS A 177 -9.61 2.20 -16.12
CA CYS A 177 -9.06 2.96 -15.00
C CYS A 177 -8.26 2.03 -14.06
N VAL A 178 -8.81 0.88 -13.67
CA VAL A 178 -8.13 -0.09 -12.80
C VAL A 178 -6.81 -0.54 -13.40
N ARG A 179 -6.82 -0.97 -14.68
CA ARG A 179 -5.62 -1.41 -15.40
C ARG A 179 -4.61 -0.29 -15.57
N ARG A 180 -5.07 0.93 -15.81
CA ARG A 180 -4.23 2.13 -15.97
C ARG A 180 -3.51 2.50 -14.67
N VAL A 181 -4.20 2.55 -13.54
CA VAL A 181 -3.60 2.79 -12.22
C VAL A 181 -2.61 1.68 -11.88
N ARG A 182 -2.97 0.42 -12.12
CA ARG A 182 -2.07 -0.74 -11.94
C ARG A 182 -0.80 -0.58 -12.77
N HIS A 183 -0.91 -0.25 -14.05
CA HIS A 183 0.21 -0.05 -14.95
C HIS A 183 1.15 1.09 -14.49
N LEU A 184 0.59 2.23 -14.10
CA LEU A 184 1.36 3.35 -13.55
C LEU A 184 2.14 2.92 -12.30
N SER A 185 1.49 2.19 -11.39
CA SER A 185 2.14 1.69 -10.18
C SER A 185 3.30 0.71 -10.45
N GLU A 186 3.26 -0.03 -11.56
CA GLU A 186 4.32 -0.94 -12.01
C GLU A 186 5.51 -0.18 -12.59
N LEU A 187 5.24 0.87 -13.39
CA LEU A 187 6.28 1.77 -13.87
C LEU A 187 6.98 2.46 -12.70
N ASN A 188 6.21 2.98 -11.74
CA ASN A 188 6.73 3.62 -10.55
C ASN A 188 7.55 2.64 -9.68
N TRP A 189 7.11 1.39 -9.53
CA TRP A 189 7.91 0.37 -8.84
C TRP A 189 9.25 0.11 -9.54
N ARG A 190 9.27 0.01 -10.88
CA ARG A 190 10.52 -0.18 -11.64
C ARG A 190 11.48 0.99 -11.41
N GLN A 191 10.97 2.22 -11.46
CA GLN A 191 11.76 3.42 -11.19
C GLN A 191 12.27 3.47 -9.73
N TYR A 192 11.40 3.13 -8.78
CA TYR A 192 11.74 3.04 -7.36
C TYR A 192 12.84 1.99 -7.12
N ALA A 193 12.71 0.81 -7.74
CA ALA A 193 13.60 -0.34 -7.55
C ALA A 193 14.94 -0.23 -8.31
N ALA A 194 15.02 0.60 -9.37
CA ALA A 194 16.20 0.74 -10.23
C ALA A 194 17.47 1.16 -9.48
N GLU A 195 18.63 0.74 -9.97
CA GLU A 195 19.93 1.15 -9.44
C GLU A 195 20.19 2.65 -9.64
N GLU A 196 19.88 3.16 -10.85
CA GLU A 196 20.03 4.57 -11.20
C GLU A 196 19.09 5.47 -10.38
N VAL A 197 19.63 6.55 -9.82
CA VAL A 197 18.88 7.50 -9.00
C VAL A 197 18.17 8.52 -9.87
N THR A 198 16.85 8.46 -9.88
CA THR A 198 15.98 9.43 -10.56
C THR A 198 14.99 10.04 -9.58
N VAL A 199 14.61 11.30 -9.80
CA VAL A 199 13.51 11.94 -9.04
C VAL A 199 12.19 11.25 -9.37
N MET A 200 11.39 10.96 -8.34
CA MET A 200 10.03 10.46 -8.48
C MET A 200 9.02 11.56 -8.15
N THR A 201 8.12 11.83 -9.09
CA THR A 201 6.98 12.74 -8.91
C THR A 201 5.67 11.99 -8.63
N SER A 202 5.69 10.67 -8.80
CA SER A 202 4.58 9.76 -8.54
C SER A 202 4.98 8.80 -7.43
N HIS A 203 4.11 8.61 -6.45
CA HIS A 203 4.41 7.89 -5.20
C HIS A 203 3.71 6.54 -5.08
N LEU A 204 2.68 6.28 -5.89
CA LEU A 204 1.93 5.02 -5.88
C LEU A 204 2.77 3.90 -6.50
N LEU A 205 3.13 2.91 -5.69
CA LEU A 205 3.90 1.75 -6.12
C LEU A 205 3.03 0.50 -6.06
N LYS A 206 3.16 -0.40 -7.06
CA LYS A 206 2.64 -1.76 -6.93
C LYS A 206 3.19 -2.37 -5.64
N TYR A 207 2.32 -2.93 -4.79
CA TYR A 207 2.82 -3.69 -3.64
C TYR A 207 3.69 -4.84 -4.17
N PRO A 208 4.90 -5.10 -3.64
CA PRO A 208 5.91 -5.89 -4.35
C PRO A 208 5.70 -7.42 -4.32
N VAL A 209 4.48 -7.82 -4.65
CA VAL A 209 4.02 -9.20 -4.84
C VAL A 209 3.56 -9.40 -6.28
N GLN A 210 3.76 -10.62 -6.76
CA GLN A 210 3.19 -11.12 -8.00
C GLN A 210 1.94 -11.95 -7.70
N ILE A 211 0.91 -11.77 -8.51
CA ILE A 211 -0.31 -12.57 -8.50
C ILE A 211 -0.33 -13.32 -9.83
N ASP A 212 -0.45 -14.65 -9.80
CA ASP A 212 -0.69 -15.42 -11.02
C ASP A 212 -2.18 -15.48 -11.39
N ARG A 213 -2.50 -16.05 -12.55
CA ARG A 213 -3.89 -16.14 -13.04
C ARG A 213 -4.82 -16.93 -12.12
N THR A 214 -4.29 -17.78 -11.23
CA THR A 214 -5.05 -18.57 -10.26
C THR A 214 -5.22 -17.87 -8.90
N GLY A 215 -4.74 -16.63 -8.79
CA GLY A 215 -4.76 -15.87 -7.56
C GLY A 215 -3.66 -16.25 -6.57
N LYS A 216 -2.65 -17.04 -6.98
CA LYS A 216 -1.51 -17.36 -6.12
C LYS A 216 -0.63 -16.12 -5.93
N VAL A 217 -0.32 -15.82 -4.67
CA VAL A 217 0.52 -14.67 -4.31
C VAL A 217 1.94 -15.15 -4.06
N SER A 218 2.92 -14.43 -4.60
CA SER A 218 4.34 -14.67 -4.36
C SER A 218 5.12 -13.35 -4.36
N SER A 219 6.38 -13.34 -3.93
CA SER A 219 7.23 -12.16 -4.11
C SER A 219 7.48 -11.88 -5.59
N LEU A 220 7.59 -10.61 -5.97
CA LEU A 220 8.02 -10.25 -7.33
C LEU A 220 9.36 -10.92 -7.68
N PRO A 221 9.58 -11.35 -8.94
CA PRO A 221 10.85 -11.93 -9.38
C PRO A 221 12.02 -11.00 -9.06
N GLY A 222 13.09 -11.55 -8.47
CA GLY A 222 14.26 -10.78 -8.03
C GLY A 222 14.05 -9.93 -6.76
N CYS A 223 12.83 -9.81 -6.25
CA CYS A 223 12.48 -8.97 -5.11
C CYS A 223 12.00 -9.82 -3.91
N LYS A 224 12.88 -10.64 -3.32
CA LYS A 224 12.50 -11.46 -2.15
C LYS A 224 12.37 -10.64 -0.86
N THR A 225 13.08 -9.51 -0.78
CA THR A 225 13.12 -8.64 0.39
C THR A 225 12.85 -7.19 0.02
N PHE A 226 12.51 -6.34 0.99
CA PHE A 226 12.37 -4.92 0.70
C PHE A 226 13.72 -4.31 0.29
N PRO A 227 13.72 -3.37 -0.68
CA PRO A 227 14.94 -2.74 -1.13
C PRO A 227 15.66 -2.03 0.02
N ASP A 228 16.99 -2.13 0.06
CA ASP A 228 17.92 -1.47 0.99
C ASP A 228 17.85 -1.90 2.47
N VAL A 229 16.67 -2.30 2.96
CA VAL A 229 16.43 -2.59 4.38
C VAL A 229 16.28 -4.09 4.70
N GLY A 230 16.15 -4.94 3.69
CA GLY A 230 15.94 -6.38 3.88
C GLY A 230 14.53 -6.73 4.34
N GLY A 231 14.37 -7.86 5.03
CA GLY A 231 13.07 -8.38 5.48
C GLY A 231 12.26 -8.99 4.32
N LYS A 232 11.74 -10.21 4.50
CA LYS A 232 10.98 -10.89 3.42
C LYS A 232 9.67 -10.17 3.16
N ILE A 233 9.33 -9.97 1.89
CA ILE A 233 8.11 -9.26 1.47
C ILE A 233 6.85 -10.01 1.90
N ILE A 234 6.84 -11.34 1.73
CA ILE A 234 5.73 -12.22 2.14
C ILE A 234 5.79 -12.60 3.63
N GLY A 235 6.71 -12.01 4.39
CA GLY A 235 6.92 -12.32 5.79
C GLY A 235 7.34 -13.76 6.05
N HIS A 236 7.38 -14.12 7.33
CA HIS A 236 7.45 -15.49 7.81
C HIS A 236 7.06 -15.54 9.28
N VAL A 237 6.66 -16.72 9.75
CA VAL A 237 6.47 -17.02 11.17
C VAL A 237 7.51 -18.06 11.56
N LEU A 238 8.30 -17.81 12.60
CA LEU A 238 9.11 -18.84 13.23
C LEU A 238 8.21 -19.59 14.22
N TRP A 239 7.90 -20.85 13.92
CA TRP A 239 7.19 -21.71 14.87
C TRP A 239 8.15 -22.19 15.95
N ALA A 240 8.40 -21.36 16.95
CA ALA A 240 9.21 -21.72 18.11
C ALA A 240 8.30 -22.24 19.23
N GLY A 241 7.62 -23.38 19.06
CA GLY A 241 7.06 -24.22 20.14
C GLY A 241 6.06 -23.63 21.16
N THR A 242 5.80 -22.33 21.16
CA THR A 242 4.88 -21.64 22.06
C THR A 242 4.09 -20.63 21.24
N LYS A 243 2.77 -20.83 21.16
CA LYS A 243 1.85 -19.83 20.60
C LYS A 243 2.09 -18.49 21.31
N PRO A 244 2.46 -17.41 20.61
CA PRO A 244 2.45 -16.08 21.20
C PRO A 244 0.99 -15.73 21.50
N ARG A 245 0.64 -15.54 22.78
CA ARG A 245 -0.73 -15.20 23.22
C ARG A 245 -1.29 -13.90 22.62
N HIS A 246 -0.45 -13.13 21.92
CA HIS A 246 -0.81 -11.84 21.32
C HIS A 246 -0.87 -11.86 19.78
N LEU A 247 -0.65 -13.01 19.12
CA LEU A 247 -0.60 -13.13 17.66
C LEU A 247 -1.60 -14.13 17.09
N GLU A 248 -2.68 -14.43 17.79
CA GLU A 248 -3.87 -15.01 17.15
C GLU A 248 -4.53 -13.96 16.26
N VAL A 249 -3.98 -13.82 15.06
CA VAL A 249 -4.67 -13.29 13.89
C VAL A 249 -5.44 -14.47 13.30
N THR A 250 -6.54 -14.81 13.97
CA THR A 250 -7.59 -15.66 13.41
C THR A 250 -8.63 -14.68 12.87
N LEU A 251 -8.83 -14.66 11.55
CA LEU A 251 -10.05 -14.19 10.92
C LEU A 251 -11.15 -15.23 11.17
#